data_AF-A0A526PQG8-F1
#
_entry.id   AF-A0A526PQG8-F1
#
_cell.length_a   1.000
_cell.length_b   1.000
_cell.length_c   1.000
_cell.angle_alpha   90.00
_cell.angle_beta   90.00
_cell.angle_gamma   90.00
#
_symmetry.space_group_name_H-M   'P 1'
#
loop_
_entity.id
_entity.type
_entity.pdbx_description
1 polymer ?
#
loop_
_entity_poly.entity_id
_entity_poly.type
_entity_poly.pdbx_seq_one_letter_code
_entity_poly.pdbx_strand_id
1 'polypeptide(L)'
;ESLENNAVPSARFHEHDAHSPLPRAYQWADGSAYVNHVELVRKARGAEMPASFWTDPLIYQGGSDSFIPPRDPIRMADEAFGIDMEAEVAVIVDDVPMG
;
A
#
# COMPACT_ATOMS: atom_id res chain seq x y z
N GLU A 1 -21.18 13.81 10.22
CA GLU A 1 -22.29 14.70 10.64
C GLU A 1 -21.84 15.88 11.51
N SER A 2 -21.17 15.69 12.65
CA SER A 2 -20.86 16.84 13.54
C SER A 2 -19.94 17.89 12.91
N LEU A 3 -18.96 17.48 12.09
CA LEU A 3 -18.10 18.40 11.33
C LEU A 3 -18.92 19.19 10.30
N GLU A 4 -19.73 18.48 9.50
CA GLU A 4 -20.61 19.06 8.47
C GLU A 4 -21.61 20.07 9.05
N ASN A 5 -22.13 19.78 10.24
CA ASN A 5 -23.09 20.64 10.93
C ASN A 5 -22.42 21.80 11.70
N ASN A 6 -21.09 21.98 11.60
CA ASN A 6 -20.30 22.95 12.37
C ASN A 6 -20.50 22.83 13.89
N ALA A 7 -20.84 21.63 14.37
CA ALA A 7 -21.10 21.36 15.79
C ALA A 7 -19.81 21.08 16.59
N VAL A 8 -18.65 21.04 15.92
CA VAL A 8 -17.33 20.89 16.53
C VAL A 8 -16.39 21.96 16.00
N PRO A 9 -15.44 22.45 16.81
CA PRO A 9 -14.35 23.28 16.31
C PRO A 9 -13.58 22.54 15.21
N SER A 10 -13.31 23.23 14.11
CA SER A 10 -12.54 22.70 12.99
C SER A 10 -11.46 23.69 12.58
N ALA A 11 -10.44 23.18 11.92
CA ALA A 11 -9.39 23.96 11.30
C ALA A 11 -9.22 23.48 9.86
N ARG A 12 -8.58 24.29 9.03
CA ARG A 12 -8.23 23.88 7.68
C ARG A 12 -7.26 22.70 7.75
N PHE A 13 -7.60 21.62 7.06
CA PHE A 13 -6.69 20.51 6.85
C PHE A 13 -5.78 20.79 5.65
N HIS A 14 -4.48 20.57 5.84
CA HIS A 14 -3.45 20.74 4.83
C HIS A 14 -2.79 19.39 4.59
N GLU A 15 -3.02 18.79 3.42
CA GLU A 15 -2.54 17.42 3.13
C GLU A 15 -1.01 17.29 3.19
N HIS A 16 -0.26 18.37 2.95
CA HIS A 16 1.20 18.39 3.07
C HIS A 16 1.71 18.42 4.51
N ASP A 17 0.85 18.70 5.48
CA ASP A 17 1.17 18.61 6.91
C ASP A 17 0.81 17.24 7.49
N ALA A 18 0.15 16.38 6.71
CA ALA A 18 -0.28 15.06 7.16
C ALA A 18 0.84 14.02 7.04
N HIS A 19 0.86 13.06 7.97
CA HIS A 19 1.61 11.81 7.80
C HIS A 19 0.74 10.75 7.10
N SER A 20 1.34 9.61 6.76
CA SER A 20 0.56 8.39 6.50
C SER A 20 -0.37 8.11 7.70
N PRO A 21 -1.61 7.62 7.50
CA PRO A 21 -2.60 7.45 8.58
C PRO A 21 -2.07 6.67 9.79
N LEU A 22 -1.22 5.67 9.53
CA LEU A 22 -0.35 5.04 10.51
C LEU A 22 1.11 5.34 10.08
N PRO A 23 1.81 6.30 10.71
CA PRO A 23 3.19 6.63 10.33
C PRO A 23 4.16 5.45 10.53
N ARG A 24 3.78 4.53 11.42
CA ARG A 24 4.36 3.21 11.63
C ARG A 24 3.25 2.25 12.05
N ALA A 25 3.37 0.98 11.70
CA ALA A 25 2.44 -0.08 12.02
C ALA A 25 3.19 -1.33 12.49
N TYR A 26 2.49 -2.21 13.20
CA TYR A 26 3.06 -3.49 13.65
C TYR A 26 3.21 -4.51 12.51
N GLN A 27 2.43 -4.37 11.43
CA GLN A 27 2.48 -5.25 10.28
C GLN A 27 2.07 -4.50 9.01
N TRP A 28 2.77 -4.80 7.92
CA TRP A 28 2.37 -4.46 6.55
C TRP A 28 2.45 -5.73 5.71
N ALA A 29 1.30 -6.23 5.25
CA ALA A 29 1.23 -7.43 4.43
C ALA A 29 0.57 -7.05 3.11
N ASP A 30 1.30 -7.25 2.02
CA ASP A 30 0.91 -6.77 0.70
C ASP A 30 0.62 -7.95 -0.24
N GLY A 31 -0.47 -7.86 -0.99
CA GLY A 31 -1.02 -8.94 -1.78
C GLY A 31 -1.19 -8.59 -3.25
N SER A 32 -0.84 -9.52 -4.13
CA SER A 32 -0.99 -9.35 -5.58
C SER A 32 -2.40 -9.72 -6.06
N ALA A 33 -3.42 -8.98 -5.59
CA ALA A 33 -4.82 -9.30 -5.83
C ALA A 33 -5.25 -9.14 -7.30
N TYR A 34 -4.60 -8.23 -8.05
CA TYR A 34 -4.83 -8.04 -9.48
C TYR A 34 -3.94 -8.99 -10.29
N VAL A 35 -4.37 -10.25 -10.42
CA VAL A 35 -3.59 -11.36 -11.03
C VAL A 35 -3.06 -11.03 -12.44
N ASN A 36 -3.74 -10.17 -13.19
CA ASN A 36 -3.28 -9.67 -14.49
C ASN A 36 -1.87 -9.03 -14.43
N HIS A 37 -1.53 -8.31 -13.36
CA HIS A 37 -0.19 -7.75 -13.19
C HIS A 37 0.88 -8.85 -13.23
N VAL A 38 0.69 -9.92 -12.46
CA VAL A 38 1.62 -11.05 -12.40
C VAL A 38 1.67 -11.82 -13.72
N GLU A 39 0.52 -11.94 -14.42
CA GLU A 39 0.46 -12.55 -15.75
C GLU A 39 1.32 -11.78 -16.77
N LEU A 40 1.26 -10.44 -16.77
CA LEU A 40 2.06 -9.60 -17.68
C LEU A 40 3.56 -9.74 -17.39
N VAL A 41 3.97 -9.80 -16.13
CA VAL A 41 5.37 -10.04 -15.73
C VAL A 41 5.88 -11.39 -16.26
N ARG A 42 5.02 -12.42 -16.26
CA ARG A 42 5.36 -13.76 -16.79
C ARG A 42 5.48 -13.75 -18.31
N LYS A 43 4.51 -13.13 -19.01
CA LYS A 43 4.53 -12.98 -20.48
C LYS A 43 5.80 -12.27 -20.96
N ALA A 44 6.25 -11.22 -20.27
CA ALA A 44 7.49 -10.52 -20.59
C ALA A 44 8.75 -11.40 -20.49
N ARG A 45 8.70 -12.50 -19.73
CA ARG A 45 9.78 -13.48 -19.56
C ARG A 45 9.59 -14.74 -20.40
N GLY A 46 8.55 -14.80 -21.24
CA GLY A 46 8.19 -16.00 -22.01
C GLY A 46 7.76 -17.19 -21.14
N ALA A 47 7.27 -16.93 -19.94
CA ALA A 47 6.84 -17.96 -18.99
C ALA A 47 5.31 -18.05 -18.91
N GLU A 48 4.79 -19.26 -18.75
CA GLU A 48 3.37 -19.47 -18.43
C GLU A 48 3.07 -19.15 -16.97
N MET A 49 1.85 -18.69 -16.71
CA MET A 49 1.36 -18.44 -15.36
C MET A 49 0.84 -19.74 -14.73
N PRO A 50 1.30 -20.13 -13.53
CA PRO A 50 0.74 -21.27 -12.83
C PRO A 50 -0.76 -21.10 -12.60
N ALA A 51 -1.55 -22.15 -12.87
CA ALA A 51 -3.00 -22.10 -12.68
C ALA A 51 -3.42 -21.77 -11.23
N SER A 52 -2.58 -22.13 -10.24
CA SER A 52 -2.83 -21.84 -8.83
C SER A 52 -2.93 -20.35 -8.52
N PHE A 53 -2.31 -19.46 -9.31
CA PHE A 53 -2.33 -18.01 -9.05
C PHE A 53 -3.73 -17.38 -9.20
N TRP A 54 -4.65 -18.10 -9.85
CA TRP A 54 -6.05 -17.68 -9.95
C TRP A 54 -6.87 -18.01 -8.70
N THR A 55 -6.38 -18.89 -7.84
CA THR A 55 -7.14 -19.43 -6.71
C THR A 55 -6.40 -19.32 -5.37
N ASP A 56 -5.09 -19.13 -5.42
CA ASP A 56 -4.21 -19.04 -4.25
C ASP A 56 -3.56 -17.65 -4.21
N PRO A 57 -4.06 -16.74 -3.35
CA PRO A 57 -3.58 -15.37 -3.28
C PRO A 57 -2.11 -15.30 -2.88
N LEU A 58 -1.34 -14.50 -3.61
CA LEU A 58 0.03 -14.18 -3.22
C LEU A 58 0.03 -13.06 -2.20
N ILE A 59 0.78 -13.24 -1.11
CA ILE A 59 1.00 -12.22 -0.09
C ILE A 59 2.46 -12.25 0.36
N TYR A 60 3.01 -11.07 0.68
CA TYR A 60 4.34 -10.95 1.24
C TYR A 60 4.38 -9.93 2.40
N GLN A 61 5.33 -10.14 3.32
CA GLN A 61 5.55 -9.26 4.46
C GLN A 61 6.44 -8.08 4.02
N GLY A 62 5.93 -6.86 4.14
CA GLY A 62 6.67 -5.62 3.89
C GLY A 62 7.18 -4.96 5.18
N GLY A 63 8.02 -3.93 5.00
CA GLY A 63 8.47 -3.06 6.09
C GLY A 63 7.36 -2.11 6.53
N SER A 64 7.18 -1.92 7.84
CA SER A 64 6.01 -1.22 8.39
C SER A 64 6.35 -0.11 9.39
N ASP A 65 7.62 0.16 9.65
CA ASP A 65 8.06 1.06 10.73
C ASP A 65 8.44 2.48 10.25
N SER A 66 8.54 2.68 8.94
CA SER A 66 9.15 3.88 8.33
C SER A 66 8.37 4.39 7.11
N PHE A 67 7.04 4.51 7.20
CA PHE A 67 6.23 5.01 6.08
C PHE A 67 6.49 6.50 5.80
N ILE A 68 6.61 6.84 4.52
CA ILE A 68 6.72 8.25 4.09
C ILE A 68 5.36 8.96 4.16
N PRO A 69 5.32 10.25 4.50
CA PRO A 69 4.12 11.09 4.34
C PRO A 69 3.61 11.15 2.90
N PRO A 70 2.29 11.35 2.68
CA PRO A 70 1.68 11.31 1.35
C PRO A 70 2.17 12.38 0.37
N ARG A 71 2.76 13.49 0.87
CA ARG A 71 3.27 14.59 0.04
C ARG A 71 4.80 14.74 0.12
N ASP A 72 5.47 13.84 0.82
CA ASP A 72 6.92 13.84 0.93
C ASP A 72 7.59 13.24 -0.32
N PRO A 73 8.80 13.70 -0.69
CA PRO A 73 9.54 13.12 -1.80
C PRO A 73 10.08 11.73 -1.44
N ILE A 74 10.07 10.82 -2.42
CA ILE A 74 10.77 9.53 -2.33
C ILE A 74 12.29 9.81 -2.44
N ARG A 75 13.02 9.62 -1.35
CA ARG A 75 14.47 9.83 -1.31
C ARG A 75 15.21 8.51 -1.52
N MET A 76 16.07 8.47 -2.53
CA MET A 76 16.91 7.33 -2.87
C MET A 76 18.36 7.76 -3.03
N ALA A 77 19.29 6.83 -2.81
CA ALA A 77 20.72 7.11 -2.94
C ALA A 77 21.16 7.32 -4.40
N ASP A 78 20.49 6.64 -5.33
CA ASP A 78 20.78 6.68 -6.76
C ASP A 78 19.48 6.43 -7.55
N GLU A 79 19.20 7.27 -8.54
CA GLU A 79 18.03 7.11 -9.44
C GLU A 79 18.20 5.95 -10.43
N ALA A 80 19.44 5.49 -10.65
CA ALA A 80 19.72 4.36 -11.54
C ALA A 80 19.24 3.00 -10.99
N PHE A 81 18.73 2.93 -9.76
CA PHE A 81 18.22 1.69 -9.15
C PHE A 81 16.89 1.19 -9.75
N GLY A 82 16.33 1.89 -10.74
CA GLY A 82 15.06 1.51 -11.36
C GLY A 82 13.88 1.79 -10.43
N ILE A 83 13.87 2.97 -9.80
CA ILE A 83 12.80 3.42 -8.90
C ILE A 83 11.47 3.37 -9.66
N ASP A 84 10.47 2.74 -9.06
CA ASP A 84 9.13 2.61 -9.60
C ASP A 84 8.08 2.95 -8.53
N MET A 85 6.83 3.09 -8.95
CA MET A 85 5.67 3.32 -8.09
C MET A 85 4.61 2.26 -8.36
N GLU A 86 3.99 1.77 -7.28
CA GLU A 86 2.81 0.92 -7.33
C GLU A 86 1.68 1.59 -6.55
N ALA A 87 0.53 1.73 -7.22
CA ALA A 87 -0.66 2.34 -6.64
C ALA A 87 -1.65 1.24 -6.25
N GLU A 88 -2.08 1.28 -4.98
CA GLU A 88 -2.86 0.21 -4.38
C GLU A 88 -3.94 0.73 -3.43
N VAL A 89 -4.78 -0.19 -2.97
CA VAL A 89 -5.74 0.04 -1.89
C VAL A 89 -5.39 -0.88 -0.73
N ALA A 90 -5.16 -0.28 0.43
CA ALA A 90 -4.91 -1.00 1.68
C ALA A 90 -6.12 -0.91 2.62
N VAL A 91 -6.22 -1.90 3.50
CA VAL A 91 -7.21 -1.91 4.60
C VAL A 91 -6.49 -1.98 5.94
N ILE A 92 -7.03 -1.28 6.94
CA ILE A 92 -6.63 -1.42 8.34
C ILE A 92 -7.67 -2.30 9.00
N VAL A 93 -7.24 -3.42 9.57
CA VAL A 93 -8.10 -4.38 10.25
C VAL A 93 -8.07 -4.16 11.75
N ASP A 94 -9.16 -4.54 12.42
CA ASP A 94 -9.16 -4.76 13.87
C ASP A 94 -8.52 -6.14 14.17
N ASP A 95 -8.55 -6.57 15.44
CA ASP A 95 -8.06 -7.89 15.83
C ASP A 95 -8.68 -9.03 15.00
N VAL A 96 -7.84 -9.75 14.26
CA VAL A 96 -8.22 -10.94 13.47
C VAL A 96 -7.77 -12.20 14.22
N PRO A 97 -8.68 -13.14 14.58
CA PRO A 97 -8.30 -14.39 15.21
C PRO A 97 -7.32 -15.19 14.37
N MET A 98 -6.39 -15.88 15.03
CA MET A 98 -5.60 -16.93 14.38
C MET A 98 -6.57 -18.02 13.89
N GLY A 99 -6.43 -18.41 12.63
CA GLY A 99 -7.25 -19.44 11.99
C GLY A 99 -7.03 -20.84 12.55
#